data_AF-A0A4Q3RUL6-F1
#
_entry.id   AF-A0A4Q3RUL6-F1
#
_cell.length_a   1.000
_cell.length_b   1.000
_cell.length_c   1.000
_cell.angle_alpha   90.00
_cell.angle_beta   90.00
_cell.angle_gamma   90.00
#
_symmetry.space_group_name_H-M   'P 1'
#
loop_
_entity.id
_entity.type
_entity.pdbx_description
1 polymer ?
#
loop_
_entity_poly.entity_id
_entity_poly.type
_entity_poly.pdbx_seq_one_letter_code
_entity_poly.pdbx_strand_id
1 'polypeptide(L)'
;MAEAALNARRTAGQARAMHAVARRGLSDPAGPYPHGDRIRAAFGSYAPIGLAAHMGPAARAASRDLSAGGYVLNGRAAFAERPSLHTAVHEAAHMVHQAHGGAALTHGIGHMSDAHERMADRVADTVAAGGSAEPMFASAFGGAAPSATPGPMLQMINRIRSNTATMRPTEAA
;
A
#
# COMPACT_ATOMS: atom_id res chain seq x y z
N MET A 1 -14.57 3.23 31.20
CA MET A 1 -15.49 2.82 30.12
C MET A 1 -15.84 3.95 29.15
N ALA A 2 -16.26 5.15 29.61
CA ALA A 2 -16.65 6.25 28.71
C ALA A 2 -15.51 6.77 27.80
N GLU A 3 -14.28 6.86 28.33
CA GLU A 3 -13.11 7.36 27.59
C GLU A 3 -12.66 6.40 26.48
N ALA A 4 -12.70 5.09 26.73
CA ALA A 4 -12.40 4.06 25.73
C ALA A 4 -13.40 4.09 24.56
N ALA A 5 -14.69 4.28 24.85
CA ALA A 5 -15.72 4.41 23.82
C ALA A 5 -15.58 5.70 22.98
N LEU A 6 -15.18 6.81 23.61
CA LEU A 6 -14.88 8.06 22.90
C LEU A 6 -13.65 7.90 21.99
N ASN A 7 -12.61 7.22 22.47
CA ASN A 7 -11.41 6.95 21.68
C ASN A 7 -11.73 6.05 20.47
N ALA A 8 -12.52 4.99 20.65
CA ALA A 8 -12.96 4.12 19.58
C ALA A 8 -13.83 4.84 18.52
N ARG A 9 -14.69 5.77 18.94
CA ARG A 9 -15.46 6.61 18.00
C ARG A 9 -14.57 7.56 17.20
N ARG A 10 -13.54 8.12 17.83
CA ARG A 10 -12.57 9.01 17.20
C ARG A 10 -11.75 8.27 16.14
N THR A 11 -11.22 7.09 16.47
CA THR A 11 -10.45 6.25 15.54
C THR A 11 -11.31 5.81 14.34
N ALA A 12 -12.55 5.37 14.58
CA ALA A 12 -13.48 5.04 13.50
C ALA A 12 -13.82 6.25 12.61
N GLY A 13 -13.93 7.45 13.21
CA GLY A 13 -14.11 8.70 12.47
C GLY A 13 -12.91 9.05 11.58
N GLN A 14 -11.69 8.89 12.11
CA GLN A 14 -10.44 9.09 11.36
C GLN A 14 -10.32 8.09 10.20
N ALA A 15 -10.64 6.81 10.44
CA ALA A 15 -10.61 5.79 9.40
C ALA A 15 -11.55 6.10 8.22
N ARG A 16 -12.78 6.53 8.52
CA ARG A 16 -13.74 6.97 7.50
C ARG A 16 -13.23 8.19 6.72
N ALA A 17 -12.60 9.15 7.38
CA ALA A 17 -12.04 10.33 6.73
C ALA A 17 -10.89 9.95 5.78
N MET A 18 -9.97 9.09 6.21
CA MET A 18 -8.85 8.61 5.39
C MET A 18 -9.35 7.84 4.16
N HIS A 19 -10.37 6.99 4.31
CA HIS A 19 -11.02 6.30 3.18
C HIS A 19 -11.66 7.28 2.19
N ALA A 20 -12.29 8.35 2.68
CA ALA A 20 -12.87 9.37 1.82
C ALA A 20 -11.79 10.11 1.00
N VAL A 21 -10.66 10.43 1.63
CA VAL A 21 -9.49 11.04 0.95
C VAL A 21 -8.90 10.09 -0.09
N ALA A 22 -8.66 8.83 0.27
CA ALA A 22 -8.14 7.82 -0.65
C ALA A 22 -9.06 7.61 -1.85
N ARG A 23 -10.38 7.54 -1.64
CA ARG A 23 -11.37 7.42 -2.72
C ARG A 23 -11.33 8.63 -3.66
N ARG A 24 -11.13 9.84 -3.15
CA ARG A 24 -10.99 11.05 -3.97
C ARG A 24 -9.77 10.97 -4.87
N GLY A 25 -8.65 10.41 -4.40
CA GLY A 25 -7.44 10.31 -5.22
C GLY A 25 -7.51 9.30 -6.37
N LEU A 26 -8.56 8.47 -6.41
CA LEU A 26 -8.83 7.55 -7.53
C LEU A 26 -9.79 8.13 -8.58
N SER A 27 -10.15 9.42 -8.49
CA SER A 27 -11.10 10.06 -9.41
C SER A 27 -10.52 10.36 -10.79
N ASP A 28 -9.20 10.58 -10.88
CA ASP A 28 -8.53 10.79 -12.16
C ASP A 28 -8.44 9.48 -12.94
N PRO A 29 -8.31 9.49 -14.27
CA PRO A 29 -8.05 8.28 -15.04
C PRO A 29 -6.81 7.52 -14.54
N ALA A 30 -6.92 6.20 -14.46
CA ALA A 30 -5.76 5.34 -14.20
C ALA A 30 -4.90 5.24 -15.47
N GLY A 31 -3.59 5.17 -15.29
CA GLY A 31 -2.64 4.92 -16.36
C GLY A 31 -1.89 3.59 -16.18
N PRO A 32 -0.91 3.31 -17.06
CA PRO A 32 -0.03 2.17 -16.92
C PRO A 32 0.64 2.14 -15.54
N TYR A 33 0.67 0.96 -14.92
CA TYR A 33 1.33 0.81 -13.63
C TYR A 33 2.85 0.96 -13.78
N PRO A 34 3.51 1.82 -12.97
CA PRO A 34 4.96 1.98 -13.00
C PRO A 34 5.68 0.64 -12.77
N HIS A 35 6.58 0.26 -13.68
CA HIS A 35 7.30 -1.03 -13.66
C HIS A 35 6.39 -2.26 -13.84
N GLY A 36 5.21 -2.09 -14.42
CA GLY A 36 4.18 -3.13 -14.52
C GLY A 36 4.64 -4.44 -15.15
N ASP A 37 5.47 -4.41 -16.19
CA ASP A 37 5.96 -5.64 -16.85
C ASP A 37 6.90 -6.43 -15.95
N ARG A 38 7.80 -5.75 -15.23
CA ARG A 38 8.71 -6.38 -14.27
C ARG A 38 7.93 -6.97 -13.09
N ILE A 39 6.91 -6.27 -12.63
CA ILE A 39 6.04 -6.75 -11.54
C ILE A 39 5.25 -7.98 -11.99
N ARG A 40 4.62 -7.94 -13.17
CA ARG A 40 3.90 -9.09 -13.74
C ARG A 40 4.79 -10.32 -13.87
N ALA A 41 5.99 -10.14 -14.44
CA ALA A 41 6.94 -11.24 -14.58
C ALA A 41 7.38 -11.83 -13.23
N ALA A 42 7.65 -10.98 -12.24
CA ALA A 42 8.09 -11.45 -10.93
C ALA A 42 6.98 -12.04 -10.06
N PHE A 43 5.72 -11.62 -10.24
CA PHE A 43 4.57 -12.10 -9.46
C PHE A 43 3.97 -13.38 -10.07
N GLY A 44 4.23 -13.64 -11.36
CA GLY A 44 3.73 -14.82 -12.07
C GLY A 44 2.21 -14.89 -12.02
N SER A 45 1.69 -16.05 -11.64
CA SER A 45 0.25 -16.34 -11.58
C SER A 45 -0.52 -15.46 -10.58
N TYR A 46 0.18 -14.78 -9.66
CA TYR A 46 -0.41 -13.88 -8.67
C TYR A 46 -0.43 -12.41 -9.10
N ALA A 47 0.05 -12.09 -10.30
CA ALA A 47 0.03 -10.71 -10.78
C ALA A 47 -1.42 -10.17 -10.88
N PRO A 48 -1.74 -8.99 -10.30
CA PRO A 48 -3.09 -8.43 -10.40
C PRO A 48 -3.55 -8.23 -11.84
N ILE A 49 -4.74 -8.74 -12.16
CA ILE A 49 -5.37 -8.52 -13.46
C ILE A 49 -5.69 -7.03 -13.61
N GLY A 50 -5.30 -6.42 -14.74
CA GLY A 50 -5.56 -5.01 -14.99
C GLY A 50 -4.71 -4.05 -14.15
N LEU A 51 -3.52 -4.48 -13.71
CA LEU A 51 -2.56 -3.68 -12.93
C LEU A 51 -2.39 -2.26 -13.52
N ALA A 52 -2.92 -1.26 -12.80
CA ALA A 52 -2.98 0.15 -13.19
C ALA A 52 -2.84 1.07 -11.96
N ALA A 53 -2.41 2.32 -12.18
CA ALA A 53 -2.17 3.28 -11.11
C ALA A 53 -2.70 4.68 -11.42
N HIS A 54 -3.18 5.36 -10.37
CA HIS A 54 -3.58 6.76 -10.41
C HIS A 54 -2.40 7.66 -10.01
N MET A 55 -2.05 8.61 -10.87
CA MET A 55 -0.92 9.54 -10.61
C MET A 55 -1.25 10.99 -11.01
N GLY A 56 -2.53 11.26 -11.29
CA GLY A 56 -3.05 12.58 -11.63
C GLY A 56 -3.16 13.52 -10.42
N PRO A 57 -3.59 14.77 -10.63
CA PRO A 57 -3.67 15.79 -9.58
C PRO A 57 -4.43 15.34 -8.32
N ALA A 58 -5.55 14.63 -8.45
CA ALA A 58 -6.33 14.13 -7.33
C ALA A 58 -5.56 13.06 -6.55
N ALA A 59 -4.88 12.14 -7.23
CA ALA A 59 -4.03 11.13 -6.60
C ALA A 59 -2.93 11.78 -5.75
N ARG A 60 -2.25 12.78 -6.31
CA ARG A 60 -1.18 13.52 -5.62
C ARG A 60 -1.69 14.27 -4.39
N ALA A 61 -2.83 14.93 -4.51
CA ALA A 61 -3.46 15.63 -3.39
C ALA A 61 -3.86 14.65 -2.27
N ALA A 62 -4.51 13.54 -2.63
CA ALA A 62 -4.89 12.51 -1.67
C ALA A 62 -3.68 11.88 -0.97
N SER A 63 -2.62 11.54 -1.71
CA SER A 63 -1.39 10.99 -1.14
C SER A 63 -0.75 11.95 -0.13
N ARG A 64 -0.75 13.27 -0.40
CA ARG A 64 -0.28 14.29 0.55
C ARG A 64 -1.15 14.37 1.80
N ASP A 65 -2.47 14.41 1.63
CA ASP A 65 -3.43 14.45 2.74
C ASP A 65 -3.33 13.20 3.64
N LEU A 66 -2.99 12.05 3.05
CA LEU A 66 -2.73 10.80 3.75
C LEU A 66 -1.30 10.70 4.30
N SER A 67 -0.42 11.67 4.00
CA SER A 67 1.02 11.62 4.31
C SER A 67 1.73 10.37 3.77
N ALA A 68 1.27 9.86 2.63
CA ALA A 68 1.75 8.63 2.00
C ALA A 68 2.44 8.90 0.66
N GLY A 69 3.47 8.12 0.33
CA GLY A 69 4.11 8.15 -1.00
C GLY A 69 3.28 7.41 -2.05
N GLY A 70 2.51 6.42 -1.61
CA GLY A 70 1.56 5.65 -2.39
C GLY A 70 0.58 4.92 -1.47
N TYR A 71 -0.54 4.47 -2.04
CA TYR A 71 -1.54 3.69 -1.31
C TYR A 71 -2.32 2.79 -2.25
N VAL A 72 -2.91 1.73 -1.69
CA VAL A 72 -3.87 0.85 -2.34
C VAL A 72 -5.21 0.93 -1.62
N LEU A 73 -6.26 1.20 -2.40
CA LEU A 73 -7.64 1.11 -1.95
C LEU A 73 -8.42 0.21 -2.91
N ASN A 74 -8.97 -0.89 -2.38
CA ASN A 74 -9.82 -1.84 -3.13
C ASN A 74 -9.19 -2.31 -4.46
N GLY A 75 -7.92 -2.73 -4.41
CA GLY A 75 -7.16 -3.21 -5.56
C GLY A 75 -6.67 -2.13 -6.51
N ARG A 76 -6.82 -0.85 -6.18
CA ARG A 76 -6.41 0.30 -7.01
C ARG A 76 -5.31 1.08 -6.32
N ALA A 77 -4.20 1.31 -7.02
CA ALA A 77 -3.08 2.08 -6.50
C ALA A 77 -3.19 3.55 -6.88
N ALA A 78 -2.68 4.41 -6.00
CA ALA A 78 -2.37 5.79 -6.30
C ALA A 78 -1.00 6.16 -5.76
N PHE A 79 -0.29 7.04 -6.46
CA PHE A 79 1.03 7.53 -6.05
C PHE A 79 1.11 9.05 -6.08
N ALA A 80 1.86 9.62 -5.13
CA ALA A 80 2.14 11.07 -5.07
C ALA A 80 3.04 11.55 -6.22
N GLU A 81 3.86 10.64 -6.74
CA GLU A 81 4.82 10.85 -7.83
C GLU A 81 5.22 9.50 -8.42
N ARG A 82 6.16 9.49 -9.38
CA ARG A 82 6.60 8.23 -10.00
C ARG A 82 7.37 7.39 -8.96
N PRO A 83 6.87 6.21 -8.57
CA PRO A 83 7.48 5.41 -7.52
C PRO A 83 8.77 4.74 -8.00
N SER A 84 9.68 4.46 -7.06
CA SER A 84 10.75 3.51 -7.31
C SER A 84 10.18 2.11 -7.53
N LEU A 85 10.97 1.20 -8.13
CA LEU A 85 10.55 -0.19 -8.31
C LEU A 85 10.09 -0.81 -6.97
N HIS A 86 10.88 -0.64 -5.91
CA HIS A 86 10.54 -1.17 -4.59
C HIS A 86 9.17 -0.67 -4.12
N THR A 87 8.90 0.63 -4.20
CA THR A 87 7.60 1.19 -3.78
C THR A 87 6.47 0.67 -4.66
N ALA A 88 6.67 0.58 -5.98
CA ALA A 88 5.68 0.04 -6.90
C ALA A 88 5.38 -1.44 -6.63
N VAL A 89 6.40 -2.24 -6.31
CA VAL A 89 6.26 -3.65 -5.97
C VAL A 89 5.55 -3.82 -4.63
N HIS A 90 5.91 -3.02 -3.62
CA HIS A 90 5.28 -3.04 -2.29
C HIS A 90 3.77 -2.81 -2.41
N GLU A 91 3.34 -1.75 -3.10
CA GLU A 91 1.90 -1.49 -3.31
C GLU A 91 1.23 -2.59 -4.16
N ALA A 92 1.92 -3.15 -5.16
CA ALA A 92 1.36 -4.25 -5.94
C ALA A 92 1.14 -5.51 -5.07
N ALA A 93 2.03 -5.79 -4.11
CA ALA A 93 1.86 -6.90 -3.16
C ALA A 93 0.62 -6.70 -2.28
N HIS A 94 0.30 -5.46 -1.89
CA HIS A 94 -0.95 -5.14 -1.19
C HIS A 94 -2.19 -5.40 -2.05
N MET A 95 -2.14 -5.18 -3.37
CA MET A 95 -3.23 -5.58 -4.26
C MET A 95 -3.45 -7.10 -4.27
N VAL A 96 -2.38 -7.90 -4.28
CA VAL A 96 -2.47 -9.36 -4.21
C VAL A 96 -3.08 -9.79 -2.88
N HIS A 97 -2.64 -9.22 -1.76
CA HIS A 97 -3.26 -9.48 -0.46
C HIS A 97 -4.75 -9.16 -0.44
N GLN A 98 -5.16 -8.01 -1.01
CA GLN A 98 -6.58 -7.64 -1.11
C GLN A 98 -7.37 -8.65 -1.95
N ALA A 99 -6.81 -9.11 -3.07
CA ALA A 99 -7.46 -10.10 -3.93
C ALA A 99 -7.64 -11.46 -3.24
N HIS A 100 -6.64 -11.93 -2.48
CA HIS A 100 -6.63 -13.27 -1.88
C HIS A 100 -7.15 -13.32 -0.43
N GLY A 101 -7.95 -12.34 -0.02
CA GLY A 101 -8.66 -12.39 1.26
C GLY A 101 -7.77 -12.16 2.48
N GLY A 102 -6.75 -11.30 2.35
CA GLY A 102 -6.07 -10.71 3.51
C GLY A 102 -7.12 -10.24 4.51
N ALA A 103 -7.06 -10.77 5.73
CA ALA A 103 -8.10 -10.61 6.75
C ALA A 103 -8.54 -9.15 6.82
N ALA A 104 -9.86 -8.91 6.84
CA ALA A 104 -10.43 -7.59 7.02
C ALA A 104 -9.70 -6.92 8.19
N LEU A 105 -8.85 -5.94 7.87
CA LEU A 105 -8.08 -5.22 8.87
C LEU A 105 -9.07 -4.71 9.90
N THR A 106 -8.85 -5.02 11.18
CA THR A 106 -9.80 -4.77 12.28
C THR A 106 -10.24 -3.30 12.37
N HIS A 107 -9.56 -2.39 11.66
CA HIS A 107 -9.83 -0.95 11.61
C HIS A 107 -9.88 -0.34 10.18
N GLY A 108 -9.79 -1.14 9.11
CA GLY A 108 -9.86 -0.66 7.71
C GLY A 108 -8.62 0.12 7.22
N ILE A 109 -7.59 0.28 8.04
CA ILE A 109 -6.29 0.89 7.71
C ILE A 109 -5.19 -0.12 8.05
N GLY A 110 -4.24 -0.35 7.13
CA GLY A 110 -3.05 -1.16 7.40
C GLY A 110 -2.11 -0.45 8.36
N HIS A 111 -1.71 -1.09 9.45
CA HIS A 111 -0.63 -0.59 10.29
C HIS A 111 0.70 -1.16 9.79
N MET A 112 1.76 -0.33 9.76
CA MET A 112 3.13 -0.69 9.36
C MET A 112 3.72 -1.90 10.12
N SER A 113 3.09 -2.30 11.23
CA SER A 113 3.46 -3.43 12.08
C SER A 113 2.83 -4.78 11.69
N ASP A 114 1.91 -4.80 10.72
CA ASP A 114 1.14 -6.00 10.41
C ASP A 114 1.92 -6.95 9.50
N ALA A 115 1.61 -8.25 9.56
CA ALA A 115 2.30 -9.28 8.79
C ALA A 115 2.30 -9.01 7.27
N HIS A 116 1.28 -8.29 6.79
CA HIS A 116 1.12 -7.88 5.40
C HIS A 116 2.20 -6.90 4.93
N GLU A 117 2.59 -5.93 5.74
CA GLU A 117 3.62 -4.92 5.40
C GLU A 117 5.01 -5.57 5.33
N ARG A 118 5.34 -6.45 6.27
CA ARG A 118 6.58 -7.23 6.22
C ARG A 118 6.65 -8.14 4.99
N MET A 119 5.52 -8.69 4.57
CA MET A 119 5.47 -9.48 3.34
C MET A 119 5.63 -8.60 2.10
N ALA A 120 4.98 -7.44 2.05
CA ALA A 120 5.13 -6.47 0.96
C ALA A 120 6.58 -5.98 0.81
N ASP A 121 7.27 -5.71 1.93
CA ASP A 121 8.70 -5.36 1.91
C ASP A 121 9.59 -6.51 1.44
N ARG A 122 9.41 -7.74 1.95
CA ARG A 122 10.19 -8.88 1.47
C ARG A 122 9.99 -9.13 -0.03
N VAL A 123 8.75 -9.01 -0.52
CA VAL A 123 8.44 -9.11 -1.94
C VAL A 123 9.16 -8.01 -2.73
N ALA A 124 9.12 -6.77 -2.23
CA ALA A 124 9.81 -5.64 -2.86
C ALA A 124 11.33 -5.85 -2.92
N ASP A 125 11.95 -6.35 -1.86
CA ASP A 125 13.38 -6.67 -1.81
C ASP A 125 13.74 -7.78 -2.79
N THR A 126 12.97 -8.88 -2.81
CA THR A 126 13.20 -10.00 -3.75
C THR A 126 13.13 -9.54 -5.20
N VAL A 127 12.10 -8.75 -5.57
CA VAL A 127 11.96 -8.26 -6.95
C VAL A 127 13.01 -7.21 -7.29
N ALA A 128 13.40 -6.36 -6.35
CA ALA A 128 14.49 -5.41 -6.54
C ALA A 128 15.82 -6.13 -6.83
N ALA A 129 16.09 -7.26 -6.15
CA ALA A 129 17.22 -8.14 -6.41
C ALA A 129 17.09 -8.98 -7.70
N GLY A 130 15.95 -8.91 -8.40
CA GLY A 130 15.70 -9.63 -9.66
C GLY A 130 15.11 -11.02 -9.49
N GLY A 131 14.69 -11.40 -8.28
CA GLY A 131 14.04 -12.67 -8.00
C GLY A 131 12.53 -12.69 -8.29
N SER A 132 11.96 -13.89 -8.32
CA SER A 132 10.51 -14.11 -8.38
C SER A 132 9.87 -14.08 -6.98
N ALA A 133 8.72 -13.43 -6.87
CA ALA A 133 7.88 -13.40 -5.68
C ALA A 133 6.75 -14.44 -5.71
N GLU A 134 6.52 -15.11 -6.85
CA GLU A 134 5.46 -16.11 -7.02
C GLU A 134 5.49 -17.23 -5.95
N PRO A 135 6.65 -17.80 -5.55
CA PRO A 135 6.69 -18.81 -4.48
C PRO A 135 6.25 -18.27 -3.12
N MET A 136 6.50 -16.98 -2.85
CA MET A 136 6.12 -16.34 -1.60
C MET A 136 4.60 -16.19 -1.50
N PHE A 137 3.95 -15.81 -2.60
CA PHE A 137 2.50 -15.75 -2.68
C PHE A 137 1.87 -17.15 -2.65
N ALA A 138 2.48 -18.13 -3.33
CA ALA A 138 2.03 -19.52 -3.29
C ALA A 138 2.06 -20.10 -1.87
N SER A 139 3.13 -19.84 -1.12
CA SER A 139 3.22 -20.25 0.28
C SER A 139 2.22 -19.52 1.19
N ALA A 140 1.87 -18.27 0.87
CA ALA A 140 0.97 -17.46 1.71
C ALA A 140 -0.51 -17.80 1.50
N PHE A 141 -0.91 -18.13 0.27
CA PHE A 141 -2.33 -18.31 -0.09
C PHE A 141 -2.69 -19.76 -0.44
N GLY A 142 -1.71 -20.66 -0.61
CA GLY A 142 -1.95 -22.10 -0.79
C GLY A 142 -2.85 -22.45 -1.98
N GLY A 143 -2.92 -21.60 -3.02
CA GLY A 143 -3.82 -21.77 -4.17
C GLY A 143 -5.27 -21.31 -3.93
N ALA A 144 -5.56 -20.62 -2.82
CA ALA A 144 -6.87 -20.03 -2.58
C ALA A 144 -7.24 -19.02 -3.67
N ALA A 145 -8.39 -19.24 -4.30
CA ALA A 145 -8.95 -18.34 -5.31
C ALA A 145 -9.18 -16.93 -4.72
N PRO A 146 -9.06 -15.87 -5.53
CA PRO A 146 -9.34 -14.53 -5.07
C PRO A 146 -10.78 -14.43 -4.53
N SER A 147 -10.93 -13.86 -3.32
CA SER A 147 -12.23 -13.70 -2.67
C SER A 147 -12.97 -12.48 -3.23
N ALA A 148 -14.25 -12.66 -3.57
CA ALA A 148 -15.01 -11.68 -4.37
C ALA A 148 -15.33 -10.35 -3.66
N THR A 149 -15.21 -10.25 -2.32
CA THR A 149 -15.48 -8.98 -1.64
C THR A 149 -14.66 -8.82 -0.35
N PRO A 150 -13.47 -8.22 -0.40
CA PRO A 150 -12.85 -7.65 0.79
C PRO A 150 -13.67 -6.43 1.24
N GLY A 151 -13.84 -6.26 2.55
CA GLY A 151 -14.25 -4.96 3.10
C GLY A 151 -13.28 -3.86 2.68
N PRO A 152 -13.65 -2.56 2.76
CA PRO A 152 -12.78 -1.50 2.26
C PRO A 152 -11.43 -1.54 2.98
N MET A 153 -10.37 -1.76 2.22
CA MET A 153 -9.02 -1.98 2.73
C MET A 153 -8.10 -0.92 2.15
N LEU A 154 -7.66 0.00 3.01
CA LEU A 154 -6.70 1.05 2.66
C LEU A 154 -5.34 0.70 3.26
N GLN A 155 -4.36 0.44 2.40
CA GLN A 155 -2.95 0.30 2.79
C GLN A 155 -2.15 1.44 2.20
N MET A 156 -1.17 1.94 2.96
CA MET A 156 -0.46 3.19 2.66
C MET A 156 1.00 3.04 3.08
N ILE A 157 1.92 3.36 2.18
CA ILE A 157 3.33 3.49 2.53
C ILE A 157 3.64 4.94 2.90
N ASN A 158 3.88 5.19 4.20
CA ASN A 158 4.39 6.49 4.66
C ASN A 158 5.88 6.58 4.38
N ARG A 159 6.23 7.05 3.17
CA ARG A 159 7.61 7.40 2.82
C ARG A 159 7.93 8.89 2.99
N ILE A 160 7.21 9.60 3.86
CA ILE A 160 7.78 10.80 4.49
C ILE A 160 8.72 10.31 5.60
N ARG A 161 9.82 9.65 5.22
CA ARG A 161 11.01 9.71 6.07
C ARG A 161 11.56 11.10 5.85
N SER A 162 11.55 11.88 6.92
CA SER A 162 12.32 13.13 7.04
C SER A 162 13.63 12.98 6.30
N ASN A 163 13.89 13.88 5.35
CA ASN A 163 15.26 14.15 4.95
C ASN A 163 15.93 14.90 6.12
N THR A 164 16.23 14.21 7.23
CA THR A 164 17.20 14.67 8.23
C THR A 164 18.54 14.06 7.88
N ALA A 165 19.08 14.52 6.74
CA ALA A 165 20.50 14.51 6.54
C ALA A 165 21.13 15.53 7.53
N THR A 166 21.89 14.99 8.47
CA THR A 166 23.08 15.63 9.09
C THR A 166 22.88 16.95 9.83
N MET A 167 22.63 16.87 11.14
CA MET A 167 23.21 17.82 12.09
C MET A 167 23.98 17.00 13.13
N ARG A 168 25.30 16.93 12.95
CA ARG A 168 26.20 16.55 14.05
C ARG A 168 26.15 17.67 15.08
N PRO A 169 26.10 17.40 16.39
CA PRO A 169 26.50 18.40 17.35
C PRO A 169 28.01 18.59 17.18
N THR A 170 28.42 19.77 16.73
CA THR A 170 29.78 20.24 16.98
C THR A 170 29.91 20.43 18.47
N GLU A 171 30.64 19.54 19.13
CA GLU A 171 31.25 19.82 20.42
C GLU A 171 32.10 21.08 20.26
N ALA A 172 31.74 22.13 21.00
CA ALA A 172 32.61 23.26 21.26
C ALA A 172 33.11 23.12 22.69
N ALA A 173 34.44 23.12 22.79
CA ALA A 173 35.25 23.18 23.99
C ALA A 173 34.98 24.44 24.83
#